data_AF-A0A3Q9BKA1-F1
#
_entry.id   AF-A0A3Q9BKA1-F1
#
_cell.length_a   1.000
_cell.length_b   1.000
_cell.length_c   1.000
_cell.angle_alpha   90.00
_cell.angle_beta   90.00
_cell.angle_gamma   90.00
#
_symmetry.space_group_name_H-M   'P 1'
#
loop_
_entity.id
_entity.type
_entity.pdbx_description
1 polymer ?
#
loop_
_entity_poly.entity_id
_entity_poly.type
_entity_poly.pdbx_seq_one_letter_code
_entity_poly.pdbx_strand_id
1 'polypeptide(L)'
;MNIVLLIFIVPLSLLMHEIGHGIGTVLTSKTHHAHIYLGDTGENNKENFRIGRLHFHVQWAFTGWCRWGGALNKRQSFFILIGGPLMTAFIMTTCLLLLRLEIDGWGRTLLVIIAETNFLVLLFTLIPNQLPRWFGPRWSFPSDGLQLLRLLMSK
;
A
#
# COMPACT_ATOMS: atom_id res chain seq x y z
N MET A 1 18.38 -13.61 8.23
CA MET A 1 17.22 -13.07 7.48
C MET A 1 16.65 -14.18 6.62
N ASN A 2 15.43 -14.64 6.89
CA ASN A 2 14.81 -15.77 6.17
C ASN A 2 14.22 -15.30 4.84
N ILE A 3 14.97 -15.44 3.75
CA ILE A 3 14.59 -14.98 2.39
C ILE A 3 13.23 -15.54 1.95
N VAL A 4 12.90 -16.78 2.33
CA VAL A 4 11.61 -17.41 2.03
C VAL A 4 10.43 -16.62 2.62
N LEU A 5 10.58 -16.08 3.83
CA LEU A 5 9.51 -15.30 4.47
C LEU A 5 9.28 -13.97 3.73
N LEU A 6 10.33 -13.36 3.18
CA LEU A 6 10.21 -12.12 2.40
C LEU A 6 9.39 -12.30 1.13
N ILE A 7 9.44 -13.49 0.51
CA ILE A 7 8.63 -13.82 -0.67
C ILE A 7 7.14 -13.64 -0.37
N PHE A 8 6.70 -13.94 0.86
CA PHE A 8 5.30 -13.81 1.26
C PHE A 8 4.97 -12.46 1.92
N ILE A 9 5.87 -11.96 2.77
CA ILE A 9 5.62 -10.76 3.58
C ILE A 9 5.63 -9.49 2.70
N VAL A 10 6.46 -9.42 1.67
CA VAL A 10 6.52 -8.25 0.79
C VAL A 10 5.21 -8.06 0.00
N PRO A 11 4.70 -9.06 -0.76
CA PRO A 11 3.41 -8.93 -1.44
C PRO A 11 2.25 -8.62 -0.49
N LEU A 12 2.23 -9.24 0.70
CA LEU A 12 1.18 -8.99 1.68
C LEU A 12 1.25 -7.56 2.23
N SER A 13 2.44 -7.03 2.51
CA SER A 13 2.62 -5.66 2.98
C SER A 13 2.23 -4.63 1.92
N LEU A 14 2.55 -4.90 0.65
CA LEU A 14 2.10 -4.08 -0.48
C LEU A 14 0.57 -4.14 -0.65
N LEU A 15 -0.04 -5.33 -0.57
CA LEU A 15 -1.49 -5.46 -0.62
C LEU A 15 -2.16 -4.65 0.50
N MET A 16 -1.62 -4.72 1.72
CA MET A 16 -2.13 -3.94 2.85
C MET A 16 -1.95 -2.43 2.62
N HIS A 17 -0.83 -1.98 2.05
CA HIS A 17 -0.63 -0.59 1.64
C HIS A 17 -1.74 -0.13 0.67
N GLU A 18 -2.01 -0.90 -0.38
CA GLU A 18 -3.07 -0.56 -1.34
C GLU A 18 -4.47 -0.61 -0.74
N ILE A 19 -4.72 -1.52 0.21
CA ILE A 19 -5.95 -1.52 1.01
C ILE A 19 -6.09 -0.20 1.79
N GLY A 20 -5.00 0.34 2.32
CA GLY A 20 -4.98 1.65 2.96
C GLY A 20 -5.51 2.77 2.06
N HIS A 21 -5.05 2.83 0.80
CA HIS A 21 -5.57 3.77 -0.20
C HIS A 21 -7.06 3.52 -0.51
N GLY A 22 -7.46 2.25 -0.61
CA GLY A 22 -8.85 1.86 -0.81
C GLY A 22 -9.77 2.30 0.33
N ILE A 23 -9.34 2.13 1.58
CA ILE A 23 -10.04 2.62 2.78
C ILE A 23 -10.18 4.15 2.71
N GLY A 24 -9.09 4.87 2.39
CA GLY A 24 -9.13 6.32 2.18
C GLY A 24 -10.18 6.75 1.15
N THR A 25 -10.33 5.97 0.08
CA THR A 25 -11.33 6.20 -0.97
C THR A 25 -12.75 6.03 -0.46
N VAL A 26 -13.04 4.90 0.20
CA VAL A 26 -14.38 4.55 0.70
C VAL A 26 -14.81 5.47 1.84
N LEU A 27 -13.88 5.92 2.69
CA LEU A 27 -14.20 6.83 3.80
C LEU A 27 -14.50 8.26 3.33
N THR A 28 -13.89 8.71 2.22
CA THR A 28 -13.99 10.13 1.79
C THR A 28 -14.86 10.37 0.57
N SER A 29 -15.22 9.31 -0.16
CA SER A 29 -16.22 9.37 -1.22
C SER A 29 -17.38 8.45 -0.92
N LYS A 30 -18.60 8.86 -1.25
CA LYS A 30 -19.80 8.02 -1.17
C LYS A 30 -20.07 7.22 -2.46
N THR A 31 -19.48 7.63 -3.58
CA THR A 31 -19.77 7.09 -4.92
C THR A 31 -18.58 6.39 -5.56
N HIS A 32 -17.35 6.71 -5.15
CA HIS A 32 -16.16 6.11 -5.74
C HIS A 32 -15.96 4.68 -5.24
N HIS A 33 -15.51 3.84 -6.15
CA HIS A 33 -15.08 2.47 -5.91
C HIS A 33 -13.55 2.43 -5.97
N ALA A 34 -12.95 1.67 -5.07
CA ALA A 34 -11.51 1.44 -5.08
C ALA A 34 -11.23 0.05 -5.66
N HIS A 35 -10.38 0.00 -6.68
CA HIS A 35 -9.86 -1.23 -7.26
C HIS A 35 -8.42 -1.42 -6.77
N ILE A 36 -8.23 -2.42 -5.93
CA ILE A 36 -6.99 -2.78 -5.28
C ILE A 36 -6.35 -3.90 -6.09
N TYR A 37 -5.20 -3.62 -6.68
CA TYR A 37 -4.42 -4.55 -7.49
C TYR A 37 -3.15 -4.95 -6.75
N LEU A 38 -2.92 -6.26 -6.65
CA LEU A 38 -1.60 -6.82 -6.45
C LEU A 38 -1.17 -7.42 -7.79
N GLY A 39 -0.08 -6.90 -8.35
CA GLY A 39 0.39 -7.25 -9.69
C GLY A 39 -0.07 -6.30 -10.79
N ASP A 40 -0.34 -6.85 -11.97
CA ASP A 40 -0.69 -6.05 -13.15
C ASP A 40 -2.09 -5.42 -13.00
N THR A 41 -2.30 -4.29 -13.68
CA THR A 41 -3.58 -3.58 -13.71
C THR A 41 -4.33 -3.75 -15.03
N GLY A 42 -3.82 -4.62 -15.92
CA GLY A 42 -4.43 -4.97 -17.20
C GLY A 42 -5.51 -6.04 -17.07
N GLU A 43 -6.12 -6.39 -18.21
CA GLU A 43 -7.26 -7.33 -18.30
C GLU A 43 -6.96 -8.74 -17.79
N ASN A 44 -5.67 -9.10 -17.70
CA ASN A 44 -5.23 -10.37 -17.17
C ASN A 44 -5.46 -10.50 -15.65
N ASN A 45 -5.53 -9.38 -14.92
CA ASN A 45 -5.80 -9.37 -13.48
C ASN A 45 -7.28 -9.08 -13.20
N LYS A 46 -8.10 -10.11 -13.39
CA LYS A 46 -9.55 -10.06 -13.17
C LYS A 46 -9.87 -9.89 -11.69
N GLU A 47 -11.03 -9.32 -11.39
CA GLU A 47 -11.53 -9.20 -10.02
C GLU A 47 -11.68 -10.61 -9.42
N ASN A 48 -10.99 -10.85 -8.30
CA ASN A 48 -11.10 -12.11 -7.56
C ASN A 48 -12.29 -12.08 -6.61
N PHE A 49 -12.45 -10.97 -5.88
CA PHE A 49 -13.53 -10.75 -4.94
C PHE A 49 -13.73 -9.27 -4.66
N ARG A 50 -14.83 -8.92 -3.99
CA ARG A 50 -15.11 -7.55 -3.56
C ARG A 50 -15.73 -7.52 -2.17
N ILE A 51 -15.44 -6.46 -1.43
CA ILE A 51 -16.03 -6.17 -0.11
C ILE A 51 -16.62 -4.77 -0.18
N GLY A 52 -17.93 -4.68 -0.32
CA GLY A 52 -18.61 -3.39 -0.53
C GLY A 52 -18.10 -2.68 -1.78
N ARG A 53 -17.41 -1.54 -1.60
CA ARG A 53 -16.82 -0.71 -2.68
C ARG A 53 -15.32 -0.93 -2.88
N LEU A 54 -14.75 -1.93 -2.23
CA LEU A 54 -13.37 -2.38 -2.42
C LEU A 54 -13.39 -3.59 -3.35
N HIS A 55 -12.80 -3.47 -4.52
CA HIS A 55 -12.70 -4.50 -5.56
C HIS A 55 -11.26 -5.01 -5.57
N PHE A 56 -11.06 -6.32 -5.42
CA PHE A 56 -9.74 -6.92 -5.25
C PHE A 56 -9.33 -7.71 -6.48
N HIS A 57 -8.15 -7.38 -7.00
CA HIS A 57 -7.50 -7.95 -8.18
C HIS A 57 -6.10 -8.44 -7.78
N VAL A 58 -6.02 -9.65 -7.28
CA VAL A 58 -4.85 -10.21 -6.61
C VAL A 58 -4.21 -11.28 -7.49
N GLN A 59 -3.02 -10.95 -7.97
CA GLN A 59 -2.05 -11.89 -8.54
C GLN A 59 -0.78 -11.85 -7.70
N TRP A 60 -0.10 -12.98 -7.60
CA TRP A 60 1.15 -13.03 -6.87
C TRP A 60 2.20 -12.16 -7.54
N ALA A 61 2.57 -11.06 -6.90
CA ALA A 61 3.49 -10.07 -7.44
C ALA A 61 4.11 -9.22 -6.33
N PHE A 62 5.20 -8.55 -6.66
CA PHE A 62 5.91 -7.64 -5.76
C PHE A 62 5.58 -6.17 -6.07
N THR A 63 4.35 -5.93 -6.55
CA THR A 63 3.87 -4.61 -6.99
C THR A 63 2.42 -4.43 -6.59
N GLY A 64 2.03 -3.23 -6.15
CA GLY A 64 0.65 -2.91 -5.78
C GLY A 64 0.17 -1.64 -6.47
N TRP A 65 -1.15 -1.54 -6.70
CA TRP A 65 -1.81 -0.34 -7.20
C TRP A 65 -3.22 -0.20 -6.64
N CYS A 66 -3.61 1.02 -6.28
CA CYS A 66 -4.99 1.36 -5.98
C CYS A 66 -5.51 2.35 -7.03
N ARG A 67 -6.58 1.99 -7.72
CA ARG A 67 -7.29 2.85 -8.66
C ARG A 67 -8.64 3.24 -8.10
N TRP A 68 -9.07 4.47 -8.38
CA TRP A 68 -10.40 4.95 -8.04
C TRP A 68 -11.00 5.65 -9.24
N GLY A 69 -12.33 5.58 -9.35
CA GLY A 69 -13.07 6.28 -10.40
C GLY A 69 -13.29 7.76 -10.07
N GLY A 70 -13.50 8.56 -11.11
CA GLY A 70 -14.03 9.93 -10.99
C GLY A 70 -13.02 11.01 -10.59
N ALA A 71 -13.48 12.26 -10.63
CA ALA A 71 -12.71 13.41 -10.18
C ALA A 71 -12.75 13.51 -8.65
N LEU A 72 -11.59 13.74 -8.05
CA LEU A 72 -11.45 13.93 -6.61
C LEU A 72 -11.26 15.40 -6.27
N ASN A 73 -11.88 15.85 -5.19
CA ASN A 73 -11.49 17.12 -4.59
C ASN A 73 -10.18 16.96 -3.78
N LYS A 74 -9.54 18.08 -3.45
CA LYS A 74 -8.24 18.11 -2.75
C LYS A 74 -8.25 17.28 -1.45
N ARG A 75 -9.34 17.33 -0.68
CA ARG A 75 -9.48 16.57 0.57
C ARG A 75 -9.53 15.07 0.30
N GLN A 76 -10.34 14.62 -0.66
CA GLN A 76 -10.43 13.22 -1.03
C GLN A 76 -9.09 12.69 -1.50
N SER A 77 -8.40 13.41 -2.39
CA SER A 77 -7.06 13.05 -2.85
C SER A 77 -6.08 12.92 -1.69
N PHE A 78 -6.13 13.82 -0.71
CA PHE A 78 -5.25 13.76 0.47
C PHE A 78 -5.47 12.48 1.27
N PHE A 79 -6.72 12.16 1.63
CA PHE A 79 -7.03 10.97 2.41
C PHE A 79 -6.78 9.66 1.68
N ILE A 80 -7.00 9.65 0.36
CA ILE A 80 -6.67 8.50 -0.49
C ILE A 80 -5.17 8.28 -0.48
N LEU A 81 -4.37 9.31 -0.77
CA LEU A 81 -2.90 9.20 -0.86
C LEU A 81 -2.24 8.88 0.48
N ILE A 82 -2.72 9.45 1.59
CA ILE A 82 -2.14 9.17 2.91
C ILE A 82 -2.57 7.80 3.48
N GLY A 83 -3.63 7.20 2.92
CA GLY A 83 -4.20 5.94 3.40
C GLY A 83 -3.21 4.77 3.39
N GLY A 84 -2.44 4.61 2.31
CA GLY A 84 -1.40 3.57 2.22
C GLY A 84 -0.28 3.75 3.26
N PRO A 85 0.38 4.92 3.30
CA PRO A 85 1.36 5.24 4.34
C PRO A 85 0.84 5.08 5.77
N LEU A 86 -0.42 5.43 6.06
CA LEU A 86 -1.01 5.22 7.38
C LEU A 86 -1.21 3.75 7.71
N MET A 87 -1.65 2.93 6.75
CA MET A 87 -1.83 1.50 6.96
C MET A 87 -0.49 0.80 7.23
N THR A 88 0.55 1.12 6.46
CA THR A 88 1.89 0.54 6.66
C THR A 88 2.51 0.99 7.99
N ALA A 89 2.36 2.27 8.35
CA ALA A 89 2.77 2.77 9.66
C ALA A 89 2.00 2.10 10.80
N PHE A 90 0.70 1.86 10.65
CA PHE A 90 -0.14 1.17 11.62
C PHE A 90 0.32 -0.27 11.85
N ILE A 91 0.56 -1.03 10.78
CA ILE A 91 1.04 -2.43 10.86
C ILE A 91 2.42 -2.47 11.51
N MET A 92 3.36 -1.63 11.05
CA MET A 92 4.70 -1.53 11.62
C MET A 92 4.65 -1.25 13.12
N THR A 93 3.90 -0.22 13.53
CA THR A 93 3.78 0.18 14.94
C THR A 93 3.15 -0.93 15.77
N THR A 94 2.11 -1.60 15.26
CA THR A 94 1.47 -2.73 15.93
C THR A 94 2.46 -3.87 16.16
N CYS A 95 3.26 -4.24 15.16
CA CYS A 95 4.30 -5.26 15.32
C CYS A 95 5.36 -4.86 16.36
N LEU A 96 5.80 -3.60 16.36
CA LEU A 96 6.76 -3.09 17.35
C LEU A 96 6.20 -3.10 18.78
N LEU A 97 4.91 -2.82 18.95
CA LEU A 97 4.23 -2.92 20.24
C LEU A 97 4.11 -4.38 20.70
N LEU A 98 3.74 -5.30 19.80
CA LEU A 98 3.68 -6.73 20.11
C LEU A 98 5.04 -7.31 20.50
N LEU A 99 6.14 -6.80 19.93
CA LEU A 99 7.51 -7.20 20.31
C LEU A 99 7.92 -6.80 21.74
N ARG A 100 7.13 -5.96 22.42
CA ARG A 100 7.29 -5.65 23.84
C ARG A 100 6.71 -6.73 24.75
N LEU A 101 5.88 -7.61 24.21
CA LEU A 101 5.40 -8.80 24.91
C LEU A 101 6.49 -9.88 24.89
N GLU A 102 6.40 -10.85 25.80
CA GLU A 102 7.30 -12.00 25.90
C GLU A 102 7.05 -13.01 24.77
N ILE A 103 7.18 -12.56 23.52
CA ILE A 103 7.08 -13.37 22.30
C ILE A 103 8.49 -13.79 21.90
N ASP A 104 8.69 -15.11 21.84
CA ASP A 104 9.97 -15.75 21.52
C ASP A 104 9.95 -16.56 20.21
N GLY A 105 11.14 -16.98 19.79
CA GLY A 105 11.34 -17.88 18.65
C GLY A 105 10.81 -17.34 17.31
N TRP A 106 10.03 -18.16 16.61
CA TRP A 106 9.51 -17.84 15.27
C TRP A 106 8.53 -16.67 15.28
N GLY A 107 7.72 -16.51 16.34
CA GLY A 107 6.78 -15.40 16.46
C GLY A 107 7.49 -14.05 16.47
N ARG A 108 8.58 -13.96 17.26
CA ARG A 108 9.43 -12.76 17.30
C ARG A 108 10.04 -12.45 15.94
N THR A 109 10.57 -13.48 15.28
CA THR A 109 11.19 -13.36 13.95
C THR A 109 10.20 -12.84 12.91
N LEU A 110 8.96 -13.35 12.90
CA LEU A 110 7.92 -12.90 11.99
C LEU A 110 7.54 -11.44 12.24
N LEU A 111 7.34 -11.04 13.49
CA LEU A 111 7.01 -9.65 13.84
C LEU A 111 8.10 -8.66 13.41
N VAL A 112 9.38 -9.01 13.62
CA VAL A 112 10.51 -8.19 13.17
C VAL A 112 10.50 -8.02 11.66
N ILE A 113 10.36 -9.12 10.89
CA ILE A 113 10.39 -9.05 9.42
C ILE A 113 9.19 -8.25 8.89
N ILE A 114 7.99 -8.41 9.47
CA ILE A 114 6.81 -7.61 9.09
C ILE A 114 7.05 -6.13 9.39
N ALA A 115 7.58 -5.80 10.57
CA ALA A 115 7.87 -4.42 10.95
C ALA A 115 8.91 -3.78 10.02
N GLU A 116 10.03 -4.46 9.76
CA GLU A 116 11.08 -4.00 8.84
C GLU A 116 10.56 -3.83 7.41
N THR A 117 9.75 -4.78 6.93
CA THR A 117 9.16 -4.70 5.59
C THR A 117 8.22 -3.51 5.47
N ASN A 118 7.33 -3.30 6.44
CA ASN A 118 6.40 -2.16 6.42
C ASN A 118 7.14 -0.82 6.60
N PHE A 119 8.23 -0.79 7.36
CA PHE A 119 9.10 0.37 7.44
C PHE A 119 9.72 0.71 6.07
N LEU A 120 10.23 -0.30 5.35
CA LEU A 120 10.78 -0.10 4.01
C LEU A 120 9.70 0.35 3.01
N VAL A 121 8.53 -0.29 3.00
CA VAL A 121 7.40 0.12 2.14
C VAL A 121 7.02 1.58 2.43
N LEU A 122 6.87 1.94 3.71
CA LEU A 122 6.58 3.31 4.12
C LEU A 122 7.66 4.29 3.64
N LEU A 123 8.95 3.94 3.80
CA LEU A 123 10.06 4.79 3.40
C LEU A 123 10.05 5.05 1.89
N PHE A 124 9.91 4.01 1.07
CA PHE A 124 9.94 4.14 -0.39
C PHE A 124 8.71 4.84 -0.96
N THR A 125 7.55 4.68 -0.34
CA THR A 125 6.29 5.29 -0.80
C THR A 125 6.10 6.72 -0.29
N LEU A 126 6.53 7.03 0.93
CA LEU A 126 6.33 8.35 1.54
C LEU A 126 7.44 9.35 1.22
N ILE A 127 8.68 8.91 0.93
CA ILE A 127 9.72 9.85 0.49
C ILE A 127 9.33 10.41 -0.90
N PRO A 128 9.28 11.73 -1.10
CA PRO A 128 8.96 12.31 -2.40
C PRO A 128 10.01 11.95 -3.46
N ASN A 129 9.70 10.99 -4.31
CA ASN A 129 10.58 10.52 -5.38
C ASN A 129 9.76 10.11 -6.61
N GLN A 130 10.44 10.06 -7.76
CA GLN A 130 9.94 9.34 -8.92
C GLN A 130 10.51 7.93 -8.84
N LEU A 131 9.65 6.92 -8.83
CA LEU A 131 10.12 5.54 -8.79
C LEU A 131 11.01 5.25 -10.02
N PRO A 132 12.19 4.62 -9.83
CA PRO A 132 13.17 4.47 -10.89
C PRO A 132 12.63 3.63 -12.06
N ARG A 133 12.81 4.14 -13.29
CA ARG A 133 12.34 3.52 -14.54
C ARG A 133 12.95 2.14 -14.83
N TRP A 134 14.00 1.73 -14.10
CA TRP A 134 14.69 0.46 -14.31
C TRP A 134 13.82 -0.76 -13.99
N PHE A 135 12.70 -0.59 -13.28
CA PHE A 135 11.71 -1.66 -13.09
C PHE A 135 10.71 -1.81 -14.25
N GLY A 136 10.71 -0.87 -15.21
CA GLY A 136 9.95 -0.93 -16.47
C GLY A 136 9.17 0.35 -16.79
N PRO A 137 8.61 0.49 -18.01
CA PRO A 137 7.85 1.68 -18.42
C PRO A 137 6.61 1.97 -17.58
N ARG A 138 6.01 0.92 -16.98
CA ARG A 138 4.88 0.98 -16.05
C ARG A 138 5.28 1.31 -14.60
N TRP A 139 6.52 1.73 -14.36
CA TRP A 139 7.03 2.04 -13.02
C TRP A 139 7.41 3.51 -12.82
N SER A 140 7.23 4.37 -13.84
CA SER A 140 7.44 5.82 -13.68
C SER A 140 6.24 6.49 -13.02
N PHE A 141 5.98 6.12 -11.77
CA PHE A 141 4.90 6.70 -10.99
C PHE A 141 5.46 7.54 -9.84
N PRO A 142 4.85 8.71 -9.58
CA PRO A 142 5.22 9.51 -8.43
C PRO A 142 4.88 8.73 -7.16
N SER A 143 5.82 8.69 -6.21
CA SER A 143 5.56 8.13 -4.88
C SER A 143 4.38 8.84 -4.20
N ASP A 144 3.73 8.20 -3.24
CA ASP A 144 2.64 8.81 -2.47
C ASP A 144 3.07 10.14 -1.84
N GLY A 145 4.29 10.18 -1.32
CA GLY A 145 4.92 11.39 -0.81
C GLY A 145 5.01 12.51 -1.83
N LEU A 146 5.42 12.20 -3.06
CA LEU A 146 5.52 13.18 -4.13
C LEU A 146 4.13 13.67 -4.58
N GLN A 147 3.14 12.78 -4.63
CA GLN A 147 1.76 13.13 -4.94
C GLN A 147 1.15 14.01 -3.85
N LEU A 148 1.37 13.68 -2.57
CA LEU A 148 0.94 14.48 -1.42
C LEU A 148 1.60 15.87 -1.43
N LEU A 149 2.91 15.95 -1.67
CA LEU A 149 3.63 17.22 -1.75
C LEU A 149 3.04 18.12 -2.85
N ARG A 150 2.82 17.56 -4.05
CA ARG A 150 2.18 18.29 -5.16
C ARG A 150 0.78 18.76 -4.82
N LEU A 151 -0.01 17.91 -4.18
CA LEU A 151 -1.36 18.24 -3.73
C LEU A 151 -1.34 19.40 -2.72
N LEU A 152 -0.45 19.38 -1.75
CA LEU A 152 -0.34 20.44 -0.74
C LEU A 152 0.10 21.77 -1.38
N MET A 153 0.99 21.73 -2.36
CA MET A 153 1.46 22.91 -3.10
C MET A 153 0.48 23.41 -4.17
N SER A 154 -0.53 22.63 -4.56
CA SER A 154 -1.52 23.09 -5.53
C SER A 154 -2.41 24.17 -4.92
N LYS A 155 -2.58 25.29 -5.63
CA LYS A 155 -3.47 26.38 -5.22
C LYS A 155 -4.92 25.93 -5.17
#